data_AF-A0AAN8X8I2-F1
#
_entry.id   AF-A0AAN8X8I2-F1
#
_cell.length_a   1.000
_cell.length_b   1.000
_cell.length_c   1.000
_cell.angle_alpha   90.00
_cell.angle_beta   90.00
_cell.angle_gamma   90.00
#
_symmetry.space_group_name_H-M   'P 1'
#
loop_
_entity.id
_entity.type
_entity.pdbx_description
1 polymer ?
#
loop_
_entity_poly.entity_id
_entity_poly.type
_entity_poly.pdbx_seq_one_letter_code
_entity_poly.pdbx_strand_id
1 'polypeptide(L)'
;PCPDVYWFPLFTPRFCKELVELADDNGGWSDGTNKDPRLAGGYENVPTIDIHMNQMEFEQEWLWILRHYVKPLAEKVYLGYDSAAKAIMNFIVRYKPAEQSFLRPHHDSSTYTINVGLNRPHIDYE
;
A
#
# COMPACT_ATOMS: atom_id res chain seq x y z
N PRO A 1 14.18 11.31 -5.37
CA PRO A 1 13.98 11.62 -3.94
C PRO A 1 13.53 13.07 -3.79
N CYS A 2 12.74 13.39 -2.76
CA CYS A 2 12.14 14.72 -2.52
C CYS A 2 12.32 15.13 -1.05
N PRO A 3 12.18 16.42 -0.69
CA PRO A 3 12.20 16.86 0.71
C PRO A 3 11.19 16.08 1.56
N ASP A 4 11.61 15.63 2.75
CA ASP A 4 10.81 14.82 3.69
C ASP A 4 10.21 13.53 3.13
N VAL A 5 10.73 13.05 1.99
CA VAL A 5 10.43 11.74 1.39
C VAL A 5 11.66 10.85 1.48
N TYR A 6 11.62 9.90 2.40
CA TYR A 6 12.72 8.98 2.67
C TYR A 6 12.54 7.67 1.90
N TRP A 7 13.65 7.08 1.46
CA TRP A 7 13.64 5.84 0.68
C TRP A 7 14.63 4.83 1.22
N PHE A 8 14.17 3.61 1.41
CA PHE A 8 14.92 2.52 2.05
C PHE A 8 14.43 1.17 1.53
N PRO A 9 15.32 0.15 1.48
CA PRO A 9 14.90 -1.21 1.20
C PRO A 9 14.09 -1.75 2.39
N LEU A 10 12.90 -2.30 2.13
CA LEU A 10 12.03 -2.87 3.15
C LEU A 10 11.82 -4.39 2.97
N PHE A 11 11.57 -4.83 1.73
CA PHE A 11 11.27 -6.23 1.44
C PHE A 11 12.25 -6.85 0.46
N THR A 12 12.33 -8.18 0.51
CA THR A 12 13.08 -8.97 -0.46
C THR A 12 12.27 -9.16 -1.74
N PRO A 13 12.93 -9.40 -2.89
CA PRO A 13 12.21 -9.70 -4.14
C PRO A 13 11.26 -10.90 -4.03
N ARG A 14 11.61 -11.90 -3.21
CA ARG A 14 10.76 -13.06 -2.93
C ARG A 14 9.45 -12.64 -2.26
N PHE A 15 9.53 -11.83 -1.20
CA PHE A 15 8.35 -11.36 -0.50
C PHE A 15 7.44 -10.55 -1.42
N CYS A 16 8.00 -9.63 -2.22
CA CYS A 16 7.21 -8.83 -3.15
C CYS A 16 6.48 -9.71 -4.17
N LYS A 17 7.16 -10.73 -4.73
CA LYS A 17 6.56 -11.67 -5.67
C LYS A 17 5.43 -12.48 -5.03
N GLU A 18 5.67 -13.11 -3.89
CA GLU A 18 4.69 -13.96 -3.20
C GLU A 18 3.47 -13.15 -2.73
N LEU A 19 3.66 -11.88 -2.35
CA LEU A 19 2.56 -10.98 -1.97
C LEU A 19 1.68 -10.60 -3.18
N VAL A 20 2.28 -10.37 -4.35
CA VAL A 20 1.51 -10.13 -5.59
C VAL A 20 0.76 -11.40 -6.02
N GLU A 21 1.40 -12.58 -5.94
CA GLU A 21 0.74 -13.86 -6.24
C GLU A 21 -0.46 -14.10 -5.32
N LEU A 22 -0.33 -13.84 -4.00
CA LEU A 22 -1.44 -13.92 -3.04
C LEU A 22 -2.61 -13.02 -3.43
N ALA A 23 -2.32 -11.79 -3.86
CA ALA A 23 -3.32 -10.81 -4.27
C ALA A 23 -4.04 -11.22 -5.56
N ASP A 24 -3.30 -11.69 -6.55
CA ASP A 24 -3.87 -12.18 -7.82
C ASP A 24 -4.69 -13.46 -7.63
N ASP A 25 -4.22 -14.40 -6.79
CA ASP A 25 -4.91 -15.66 -6.49
C ASP A 25 -6.22 -15.44 -5.70
N ASN A 26 -6.25 -14.43 -4.81
CA ASN A 26 -7.49 -14.05 -4.12
C ASN A 26 -8.53 -13.51 -5.12
N GLY A 27 -8.09 -12.74 -6.13
CA GLY A 27 -8.94 -12.22 -7.20
C GLY A 27 -9.93 -11.13 -6.80
N GLY A 28 -9.99 -10.76 -5.52
CA GLY A 28 -10.93 -9.78 -4.96
C GLY A 28 -10.61 -8.32 -5.24
N TRP A 29 -9.99 -8.00 -6.39
CA TRP A 29 -9.64 -6.63 -6.77
C TRP A 29 -10.87 -5.72 -6.91
N SER A 30 -10.72 -4.45 -6.51
CA SER A 30 -11.72 -3.41 -6.75
C SER A 30 -11.88 -3.14 -8.25
N ASP A 31 -12.99 -2.53 -8.64
CA ASP A 31 -13.22 -2.09 -10.02
C ASP A 31 -12.67 -0.67 -10.32
N GLY A 32 -12.01 -0.05 -9.35
CA GLY A 32 -11.46 1.30 -9.46
C GLY A 32 -12.51 2.41 -9.54
N THR A 33 -13.77 2.12 -9.19
CA THR A 33 -14.83 3.12 -9.12
C THR A 33 -14.94 3.73 -7.72
N ASN A 34 -15.59 4.89 -7.61
CA ASN A 34 -15.81 5.54 -6.32
C ASN A 34 -16.70 4.75 -5.36
N LYS A 35 -17.33 3.65 -5.79
CA LYS A 35 -18.24 2.86 -4.95
C LYS A 35 -17.61 1.53 -4.63
N ASP A 36 -17.07 1.43 -3.43
CA ASP A 36 -16.52 0.18 -2.95
C ASP A 36 -17.29 -0.30 -1.71
N PRO A 37 -18.17 -1.32 -1.84
CA PRO A 37 -18.95 -1.84 -0.72
C PRO A 37 -18.08 -2.52 0.35
N ARG A 38 -16.81 -2.79 0.05
CA ARG A 38 -15.84 -3.40 0.96
C ARG A 38 -15.29 -2.36 1.96
N LEU A 39 -15.44 -1.07 1.67
CA LEU A 39 -15.03 0.03 2.56
C LEU A 39 -16.14 0.45 3.53
N ALA A 40 -15.73 0.91 4.72
CA ALA A 40 -16.64 1.50 5.69
C ALA A 40 -17.23 2.80 5.11
N GLY A 41 -18.52 2.75 4.74
CA GLY A 41 -19.24 3.87 4.11
C GLY A 41 -19.46 3.73 2.60
N GLY A 42 -18.88 2.71 1.95
CA GLY A 42 -19.21 2.35 0.57
C GLY A 42 -18.70 3.31 -0.51
N TYR A 43 -17.89 4.32 -0.15
CA TYR A 43 -17.47 5.37 -1.06
C TYR A 43 -16.00 5.74 -0.87
N GLU A 44 -15.25 5.76 -1.98
CA GLU A 44 -13.85 6.15 -2.03
C GLU A 44 -13.69 7.46 -2.81
N ASN A 45 -13.08 8.47 -2.17
CA ASN A 45 -12.90 9.77 -2.81
C ASN A 45 -11.89 9.73 -3.95
N VAL A 46 -10.88 8.85 -3.87
CA VAL A 46 -9.79 8.75 -4.83
C VAL A 46 -9.58 7.26 -5.13
N PRO A 47 -10.38 6.69 -6.05
CA PRO A 47 -10.46 5.25 -6.16
C PRO A 47 -9.24 4.65 -6.83
N THR A 48 -8.87 3.45 -6.36
CA THR A 48 -7.81 2.63 -6.93
C THR A 48 -8.31 1.22 -7.21
N ILE A 49 -7.79 0.56 -8.24
CA ILE A 49 -7.91 -0.89 -8.40
C ILE A 49 -7.00 -1.54 -7.37
N ASP A 50 -7.60 -2.01 -6.30
CA ASP A 50 -6.87 -2.45 -5.11
C ASP A 50 -7.48 -3.68 -4.43
N ILE A 51 -6.67 -4.24 -3.54
CA ILE A 51 -7.08 -5.28 -2.61
C ILE A 51 -6.47 -5.00 -1.24
N HIS A 52 -7.31 -5.02 -0.23
CA HIS A 52 -6.93 -4.74 1.15
C HIS A 52 -6.36 -5.99 1.82
N MET A 53 -5.42 -5.79 2.75
CA MET A 53 -4.79 -6.90 3.49
C MET A 53 -5.81 -7.73 4.27
N ASN A 54 -6.89 -7.12 4.77
CA ASN A 54 -7.96 -7.84 5.46
C ASN A 54 -8.78 -8.76 4.54
N GLN A 55 -8.88 -8.45 3.23
CA GLN A 55 -9.55 -9.27 2.23
C GLN A 55 -8.74 -10.52 1.86
N MET A 56 -7.42 -10.47 2.11
CA MET A 56 -6.49 -11.58 1.90
C MET A 56 -6.12 -12.29 3.20
N GLU A 57 -6.81 -12.01 4.31
CA GLU A 57 -6.50 -12.55 5.65
C GLU A 57 -5.05 -12.29 6.10
N PHE A 58 -4.42 -11.20 5.64
CA PHE A 58 -3.01 -10.86 5.86
C PHE A 58 -2.81 -9.59 6.71
N GLU A 59 -3.89 -9.04 7.28
CA GLU A 59 -3.87 -7.78 8.02
C GLU A 59 -2.99 -7.86 9.28
N GLN A 60 -3.05 -8.96 10.03
CA GLN A 60 -2.34 -9.07 11.31
C GLN A 60 -0.82 -9.19 11.09
N GLU A 61 -0.42 -9.94 10.08
CA GLU A 61 0.95 -10.09 9.60
C GLU A 61 1.49 -8.75 9.11
N TRP A 62 0.69 -8.02 8.32
CA TRP A 62 1.06 -6.70 7.84
C TRP A 62 1.24 -5.70 8.99
N LEU A 63 0.29 -5.63 9.94
CA LEU A 63 0.41 -4.78 11.12
C LEU A 63 1.62 -5.16 11.99
N TRP A 64 1.99 -6.44 12.04
CA TRP A 64 3.21 -6.88 12.71
C TRP A 64 4.46 -6.32 12.02
N ILE A 65 4.52 -6.34 10.69
CA ILE A 65 5.60 -5.73 9.91
C ILE A 65 5.70 -4.22 10.20
N LEU A 66 4.57 -3.51 10.21
CA LEU A 66 4.55 -2.08 10.49
C LEU A 66 5.13 -1.75 11.87
N ARG A 67 4.75 -2.51 12.90
CA ARG A 67 5.22 -2.32 14.27
C ARG A 67 6.72 -2.59 14.43
N HIS A 68 7.24 -3.64 13.78
CA HIS A 68 8.60 -4.11 14.03
C HIS A 68 9.66 -3.51 13.10
N TYR A 69 9.28 -3.09 11.89
CA TYR A 69 10.23 -2.57 10.90
C TYR A 69 9.95 -1.11 10.52
N VAL A 70 8.69 -0.75 10.27
CA VAL A 70 8.35 0.59 9.75
C VAL A 70 8.36 1.64 10.87
N LYS A 71 7.78 1.35 12.05
CA LYS A 71 7.79 2.30 13.18
C LYS A 71 9.22 2.69 13.58
N PRO A 72 10.15 1.77 13.86
CA PRO A 72 11.52 2.14 14.24
C PRO A 72 12.24 2.99 13.17
N LEU A 73 11.95 2.72 11.90
CA LEU A 73 12.48 3.48 10.78
C LEU A 73 11.91 4.91 10.74
N ALA A 74 10.59 5.06 10.89
CA ALA A 74 9.91 6.34 10.91
C ALA A 74 10.40 7.23 12.07
N GLU A 75 10.51 6.68 13.28
CA GLU A 75 11.01 7.40 14.47
C GLU A 75 12.48 7.82 14.33
N LYS A 76 13.25 7.10 13.53
CA LYS A 76 14.65 7.44 13.25
C LYS A 76 14.79 8.60 12.27
N VAL A 77 13.91 8.71 11.28
CA VAL A 77 13.98 9.78 10.26
C VAL A 77 13.19 11.02 10.66
N TYR A 78 12.10 10.86 11.41
CA TYR A 78 11.31 11.96 11.98
C TYR A 78 11.62 12.09 13.47
N LEU A 79 12.76 12.70 13.80
CA LEU A 79 13.21 12.86 15.18
C LEU A 79 12.15 13.59 16.04
N GLY A 80 11.82 12.98 17.18
CA GLY A 80 10.81 13.52 18.10
C GLY A 80 9.37 13.07 17.80
N TYR A 81 9.14 12.34 16.70
CA TYR A 81 7.87 11.67 16.45
C TYR A 81 7.84 10.29 17.13
N ASP A 82 6.70 9.95 17.76
CA ASP A 82 6.41 8.60 18.29
C ASP A 82 5.25 8.03 17.49
N SER A 83 5.53 6.99 16.69
CA SER A 83 4.52 6.40 15.81
C SER A 83 3.67 5.40 16.59
N ALA A 84 2.35 5.57 16.51
CA ALA A 84 1.41 4.59 17.06
C ALA A 84 1.41 3.25 16.28
N ALA A 85 2.05 3.18 15.11
CA ALA A 85 2.05 2.03 14.20
C ALA A 85 0.64 1.47 13.92
N LYS A 86 -0.36 2.35 13.89
CA LYS A 86 -1.75 2.03 13.57
C LYS A 86 -2.01 2.34 12.11
N ALA A 87 -2.56 1.39 11.38
CA ALA A 87 -2.99 1.57 10.01
C ALA A 87 -4.29 0.78 9.79
N ILE A 88 -5.36 1.48 9.39
CA ILE A 88 -6.65 0.86 9.04
C ILE A 88 -6.69 0.59 7.52
N MET A 89 -6.03 1.45 6.73
CA MET A 89 -5.98 1.37 5.29
C MET A 89 -4.66 0.73 4.86
N ASN A 90 -4.69 -0.57 4.61
CA ASN A 90 -3.55 -1.35 4.13
C ASN A 90 -3.99 -2.13 2.89
N PHE A 91 -3.41 -1.81 1.74
CA PHE A 91 -3.85 -2.38 0.46
C PHE A 91 -2.73 -2.39 -0.56
N ILE A 92 -2.89 -3.25 -1.57
CA ILE A 92 -2.05 -3.33 -2.76
C ILE A 92 -2.82 -2.68 -3.88
N VAL A 93 -2.18 -1.76 -4.62
CA VAL A 93 -2.75 -1.14 -5.81
C VAL A 93 -2.15 -1.76 -7.06
N ARG A 94 -2.97 -1.95 -8.09
CA ARG A 94 -2.55 -2.43 -9.41
C ARG A 94 -2.84 -1.38 -10.47
N TYR A 95 -1.80 -0.98 -11.18
CA TYR A 95 -1.92 -0.10 -12.34
C TYR A 95 -1.70 -0.89 -13.63
N LYS A 96 -2.62 -0.75 -14.59
CA LYS A 96 -2.49 -1.31 -15.94
C LYS A 96 -3.01 -0.30 -16.98
N PRO A 97 -2.40 -0.21 -18.18
CA PRO A 97 -2.85 0.70 -19.22
C PRO A 97 -4.32 0.56 -19.64
N ALA A 98 -4.83 -0.69 -19.66
CA ALA A 98 -6.20 -1.00 -20.08
C ALA A 98 -7.24 -0.90 -18.95
N GLU A 99 -6.80 -0.75 -17.70
CA GLU A 99 -7.65 -0.64 -16.52
C GLU A 99 -7.48 0.79 -15.94
N GLN A 100 -6.80 0.92 -14.81
CA GLN A 100 -6.39 2.20 -14.24
C GLN A 100 -4.89 2.39 -14.42
N SER A 101 -4.48 3.38 -15.20
CA SER A 101 -3.07 3.68 -15.47
C SER A 101 -2.48 4.81 -14.62
N PHE A 102 -3.35 5.54 -13.91
CA PHE A 102 -2.97 6.77 -13.23
C PHE A 102 -3.84 7.02 -12.00
N LEU A 103 -3.26 7.68 -11.01
CA LEU A 103 -3.94 8.19 -9.85
C LEU A 103 -3.78 9.71 -9.79
N ARG A 104 -4.89 10.43 -9.73
CA ARG A 104 -4.91 11.89 -9.70
C ARG A 104 -4.21 12.45 -8.45
N PRO A 105 -3.69 13.69 -8.48
CA PRO A 105 -3.14 14.33 -7.29
C PRO A 105 -4.13 14.35 -6.13
N HIS A 106 -3.66 13.98 -4.93
CA HIS A 106 -4.46 13.93 -3.71
C HIS A 106 -3.55 13.99 -2.47
N HIS A 107 -4.19 14.04 -1.30
CA HIS A 107 -3.55 13.82 -0.01
C HIS A 107 -4.04 12.51 0.58
N ASP A 108 -3.13 11.76 1.19
CA ASP A 108 -3.48 10.59 1.99
C ASP A 108 -4.07 11.03 3.33
N SER A 109 -5.06 10.29 3.81
CA SER A 109 -5.59 10.46 5.16
C SER A 109 -4.72 9.73 6.18
N SER A 110 -3.46 10.15 6.31
CA SER A 110 -2.45 9.57 7.21
C SER A 110 -1.56 10.66 7.82
N THR A 111 -0.85 10.36 8.91
CA THR A 111 0.22 11.23 9.41
C THR A 111 1.49 11.08 8.56
N TYR A 112 1.77 9.87 8.10
CA TYR A 112 2.76 9.54 7.09
C TYR A 112 2.28 8.29 6.33
N THR A 113 2.71 8.15 5.08
CA THR A 113 2.38 7.01 4.22
C THR A 113 3.64 6.20 3.91
N ILE A 114 3.52 4.87 3.88
CA ILE A 114 4.52 4.01 3.25
C ILE A 114 4.06 3.66 1.84
N ASN A 115 4.98 3.76 0.88
CA ASN A 115 4.75 3.33 -0.48
C ASN A 115 5.89 2.38 -0.89
N VAL A 116 5.52 1.19 -1.35
CA VAL A 116 6.44 0.07 -1.59
C VAL A 116 6.23 -0.43 -3.01
N GLY A 117 7.27 -0.34 -3.83
CA GLY A 117 7.28 -0.99 -5.15
C GLY A 117 7.38 -2.51 -5.01
N LEU A 118 6.44 -3.23 -5.63
CA LEU A 118 6.36 -4.69 -5.57
C LEU A 118 6.93 -5.39 -6.82
N ASN A 119 7.18 -4.65 -7.90
CA ASN A 119 7.78 -5.13 -9.14
C ASN A 119 8.78 -4.09 -9.70
N ARG A 120 9.41 -4.38 -10.84
CA ARG A 120 10.57 -3.64 -11.35
C ARG A 120 10.19 -2.71 -12.50
N PRO A 121 10.53 -1.41 -12.42
CA PRO A 121 10.36 -0.49 -13.55
C PRO A 121 11.22 -0.92 -14.74
N HIS A 122 10.71 -0.69 -15.95
CA HIS A 122 11.33 -1.03 -17.24
C HIS A 122 11.57 -2.53 -17.47
N ILE A 123 11.02 -3.39 -16.62
CA ILE A 123 11.02 -4.85 -16.79
C ILE A 123 9.60 -5.37 -16.69
N ASP A 124 8.90 -5.03 -15.61
CA ASP A 124 7.54 -5.50 -15.34
C ASP A 124 6.49 -4.43 -15.73
N TYR A 125 6.88 -3.15 -15.85
CA TYR A 125 6.04 -2.04 -16.31
C TYR A 125 6.86 -0.87 -16.90
N GLU A 126 6.20 0.02 -17.65
CA GLU A 126 6.78 1.27 -18.20
C GLU A 126 6.06 2.51 -17.68
#